data_AF-A0A0A9CSY8-F1
#
_entry.id   AF-A0A0A9CSY8-F1
#
_cell.length_a   1.000
_cell.length_b   1.000
_cell.length_c   1.000
_cell.angle_alpha   90.00
_cell.angle_beta   90.00
_cell.angle_gamma   90.00
#
_symmetry.space_group_name_H-M   'P 1'
#
loop_
_entity.id
_entity.type
_entity.pdbx_description
1 polymer ?
#
loop_
_entity_poly.entity_id
_entity_poly.type
_entity_poly.pdbx_seq_one_letter_code
_entity_poly.pdbx_strand_id
1 'polypeptide(L)'
;MECGKRKRRRRRNRHRPSIADLELEERKDIDQNHIGDLPMKETKGLNDKAIVGGDSDEGRDPSSAYLVACHWDWSSSSKPYSVYKMVDLAPSDASSPSSSGQKRLKLLRRLETKPDGKMFTSVRSRHRAWIVGVGGTQGDTVIFDTKKNKVIHGPNLNSAKWRPVLMAVGDKVYAMSRSPSWVLEPDFPPWFEVLDLSQAKVVTAAGRSYLEGCSWIDLLNPPCIPWALTPTDYTMLPTVILVSYVVVANYILVSFNKQWGTYALDTRANEPEWHKVDDRRLPFFGCATQHGSIFLGLSQKDGPISAYRIHIAPSDKGNALRLSIAVLPVKYMEHEVHAGPCFSSLDNKCFCSLSLSLDSHSFTLNPDSRELFPRKVHVNLTTYQIEDPSLVVNPEEALLDVKPDIAVSSQSEQALKIASSKHGFSPFAFAFLSI
;
A
#
# COMPACT_ATOMS: atom_id res chain seq x y z
N MET A 1 -6.92 56.75 54.41
CA MET A 1 -6.26 55.62 55.10
C MET A 1 -6.22 54.46 54.12
N GLU A 2 -5.30 54.46 53.15
CA GLU A 2 -3.90 54.01 53.24
C GLU A 2 -3.70 52.53 53.61
N CYS A 3 -3.35 51.77 52.58
CA CYS A 3 -2.13 50.96 52.45
C CYS A 3 -1.76 49.98 53.59
N GLY A 4 -1.92 48.67 53.31
CA GLY A 4 -1.40 47.57 54.13
C GLY A 4 -0.75 46.48 53.28
N LYS A 5 0.59 46.53 53.16
CA LYS A 5 1.48 45.58 52.47
C LYS A 5 1.39 44.16 53.07
N ARG A 6 1.41 43.10 52.24
CA ARG A 6 2.02 41.80 52.62
C ARG A 6 2.89 41.17 51.53
N LYS A 7 4.03 40.68 52.02
CA LYS A 7 5.30 40.25 51.41
C LYS A 7 5.26 39.19 50.29
N ARG A 8 6.21 39.38 49.36
CA ARG A 8 6.77 38.48 48.33
C ARG A 8 7.09 37.05 48.83
N ARG A 9 6.77 36.04 48.02
CA ARG A 9 7.50 34.75 47.94
C ARG A 9 8.01 34.55 46.52
N ARG A 10 9.34 34.48 46.38
CA ARG A 10 10.08 34.21 45.13
C ARG A 10 9.94 32.73 44.73
N ARG A 11 9.51 32.47 43.50
CA ARG A 11 9.73 31.19 42.81
C ARG A 11 11.19 31.15 42.33
N ARG A 12 11.91 30.07 42.65
CA ARG A 12 13.27 29.80 42.14
C ARG A 12 13.17 29.29 40.70
N ASN A 13 13.77 30.03 39.77
CA ASN A 13 14.17 29.55 38.44
C ASN A 13 15.19 28.41 38.60
N ARG A 14 15.01 27.31 37.86
CA ARG A 14 16.11 26.41 37.50
C ARG A 14 16.45 26.68 36.05
N HIS A 15 17.66 27.20 35.83
CA HIS A 15 18.27 27.44 34.54
C HIS A 15 18.69 26.12 33.87
N ARG A 16 18.50 26.09 32.54
CA ARG A 16 19.24 25.24 31.59
C ARG A 16 20.75 25.43 31.75
N PRO A 17 21.58 24.39 31.62
CA PRO A 17 23.00 24.56 31.35
C PRO A 17 23.21 24.95 29.88
N SER A 18 24.03 25.98 29.64
CA SER A 18 24.51 26.41 28.33
C SER A 18 25.80 25.67 27.94
N ILE A 19 25.98 25.55 26.64
CA ILE A 19 27.14 25.04 25.91
C ILE A 19 28.33 25.95 26.19
N ALA A 20 29.19 25.61 27.16
CA ALA A 20 30.51 26.25 27.36
C ALA A 20 31.47 25.48 28.30
N ASP A 21 31.07 24.38 28.97
CA ASP A 21 31.86 23.78 30.06
C ASP A 21 32.34 22.33 29.82
N LEU A 22 32.54 21.89 28.56
CA LEU A 22 33.12 20.57 28.29
C LEU A 22 34.12 20.62 27.12
N GLU A 23 35.13 21.47 27.26
CA GLU A 23 36.44 21.23 26.66
C GLU A 23 37.48 21.27 27.79
N LEU A 24 38.47 20.37 27.72
CA LEU A 24 39.55 20.08 28.68
C LEU A 24 39.20 19.11 29.82
N GLU A 25 39.28 17.81 29.53
CA GLU A 25 40.35 16.99 30.14
C GLU A 25 40.88 15.99 29.11
N GLU A 26 42.16 16.14 28.83
CA GLU A 26 42.97 15.30 27.96
C GLU A 26 43.46 14.05 28.71
N ARG A 27 43.47 12.92 27.97
CA ARG A 27 44.40 11.78 28.05
C ARG A 27 44.32 10.85 29.27
N LYS A 28 43.95 9.60 28.97
CA LYS A 28 44.73 8.42 29.32
C LYS A 28 44.49 7.27 28.34
N ASP A 29 45.60 6.73 27.85
CA ASP A 29 45.73 5.64 26.88
C ASP A 29 45.08 4.34 27.35
N ILE A 30 44.38 3.65 26.45
CA ILE A 30 44.14 2.21 26.51
C ILE A 30 44.29 1.63 25.09
N ASP A 31 45.24 0.70 24.97
CA ASP A 31 45.64 -0.05 23.79
C ASP A 31 44.45 -0.65 23.01
N GLN A 32 44.42 -0.41 21.69
CA GLN A 32 43.64 -1.20 20.74
C GLN A 32 44.56 -2.12 19.93
N ASN A 33 44.50 -3.40 20.27
CA ASN A 33 45.00 -4.49 19.45
C ASN A 33 44.25 -4.55 18.11
N HIS A 34 45.02 -4.63 17.03
CA HIS A 34 44.60 -4.96 15.67
C HIS A 34 43.86 -6.30 15.61
N ILE A 35 42.63 -6.33 15.08
CA ILE A 35 42.08 -7.48 14.35
C ILE A 35 41.23 -6.99 13.17
N GLY A 36 41.81 -7.06 11.97
CA GLY A 36 41.19 -7.55 10.73
C GLY A 36 39.95 -6.83 10.17
N ASP A 37 40.18 -5.87 9.29
CA ASP A 37 39.24 -5.51 8.22
C ASP A 37 38.94 -6.72 7.33
N LEU A 38 37.67 -7.12 7.24
CA LEU A 38 37.17 -7.98 6.17
C LEU A 38 36.08 -7.24 5.39
N PRO A 39 36.29 -6.93 4.09
CA PRO A 39 35.25 -6.33 3.27
C PRO A 39 34.20 -7.38 2.91
N MET A 40 32.94 -7.15 3.32
CA MET A 40 31.80 -7.89 2.77
C MET A 40 31.67 -7.57 1.27
N LYS A 41 31.92 -8.58 0.43
CA LYS A 41 31.73 -8.50 -1.03
C LYS A 41 30.25 -8.32 -1.38
N GLU A 42 29.90 -7.19 -1.97
CA GLU A 42 28.72 -7.06 -2.82
C GLU A 42 28.96 -7.87 -4.11
N THR A 43 28.30 -9.01 -4.27
CA THR A 43 28.35 -9.78 -5.51
C THR A 43 27.58 -9.07 -6.62
N LYS A 44 28.31 -8.36 -7.49
CA LYS A 44 27.86 -8.04 -8.85
C LYS A 44 27.90 -9.31 -9.70
N GLY A 45 26.74 -9.86 -10.03
CA GLY A 45 26.61 -10.91 -11.05
C GLY A 45 26.71 -10.31 -12.45
N LEU A 46 27.70 -10.76 -13.22
CA LEU A 46 27.89 -10.49 -14.63
C LEU A 46 26.79 -11.15 -15.50
N ASN A 47 26.62 -10.55 -16.69
CA ASN A 47 25.96 -11.00 -17.91
C ASN A 47 25.50 -12.46 -17.98
N ASP A 48 24.27 -12.66 -18.47
CA ASP A 48 24.00 -13.82 -19.32
C ASP A 48 23.09 -13.51 -20.50
N LYS A 49 23.38 -14.27 -21.55
CA LYS A 49 23.09 -14.11 -22.97
C LYS A 49 21.62 -14.18 -23.34
N ALA A 50 21.32 -13.51 -24.45
CA ALA A 50 20.11 -13.68 -25.23
C ALA A 50 19.84 -15.16 -25.57
N ILE A 51 18.61 -15.61 -25.33
CA ILE A 51 18.03 -16.77 -25.99
C ILE A 51 16.82 -16.24 -26.78
N VAL A 52 16.94 -16.34 -28.09
CA VAL A 52 15.89 -16.14 -29.08
C VAL A 52 15.11 -17.44 -29.20
N GLY A 53 13.78 -17.38 -29.25
CA GLY A 53 12.96 -18.43 -29.85
C GLY A 53 11.57 -18.61 -29.24
N GLY A 54 10.55 -18.44 -30.07
CA GLY A 54 9.31 -19.21 -30.00
C GLY A 54 8.06 -18.45 -29.57
N ASP A 55 7.35 -17.87 -30.55
CA ASP A 55 5.91 -17.63 -30.43
C ASP A 55 5.19 -18.98 -30.29
N SER A 56 4.61 -19.22 -29.12
CA SER A 56 3.52 -20.18 -28.94
C SER A 56 2.64 -19.73 -27.77
N ASP A 57 1.39 -19.46 -28.10
CA ASP A 57 0.32 -18.97 -27.25
C ASP A 57 -0.09 -20.05 -26.23
N GLU A 58 0.30 -19.92 -24.96
CA GLU A 58 -0.36 -20.45 -23.75
C GLU A 58 0.53 -20.21 -22.52
N GLY A 59 -0.01 -19.52 -21.50
CA GLY A 59 0.68 -19.29 -20.23
C GLY A 59 0.51 -17.88 -19.72
N ARG A 60 -0.53 -17.66 -18.90
CA ARG A 60 -0.64 -16.44 -18.11
C ARG A 60 0.55 -16.44 -17.15
N ASP A 61 1.58 -15.64 -17.44
CA ASP A 61 2.78 -15.51 -16.58
C ASP A 61 2.35 -15.45 -15.10
N PRO A 62 2.94 -16.27 -14.21
CA PRO A 62 2.61 -16.24 -12.79
C PRO A 62 2.73 -14.82 -12.25
N SER A 63 1.71 -14.40 -11.51
CA SER A 63 1.71 -13.12 -10.82
C SER A 63 3.00 -12.94 -10.05
N SER A 64 3.70 -11.83 -10.27
CA SER A 64 4.91 -11.51 -9.52
C SER A 64 4.54 -10.62 -8.35
N ALA A 65 5.02 -10.97 -7.15
CA ALA A 65 4.86 -10.11 -5.98
C ALA A 65 6.03 -9.14 -5.82
N TYR A 66 5.71 -7.92 -5.42
CA TYR A 66 6.65 -6.83 -5.21
C TYR A 66 6.43 -6.20 -3.84
N LEU A 67 7.53 -5.89 -3.17
CA LEU A 67 7.54 -5.10 -1.95
C LEU A 67 8.15 -3.74 -2.26
N VAL A 68 7.40 -2.67 -2.01
CA VAL A 68 7.90 -1.30 -2.04
C VAL A 68 8.13 -0.86 -0.59
N ALA A 69 9.38 -0.57 -0.25
CA ALA A 69 9.77 -0.20 1.11
C ALA A 69 10.27 1.24 1.15
N CYS A 70 9.75 2.02 2.10
CA CYS A 70 10.20 3.38 2.34
C CYS A 70 11.46 3.43 3.22
N HIS A 71 12.38 4.33 2.88
CA HIS A 71 13.61 4.63 3.58
C HIS A 71 13.57 6.07 4.12
N TRP A 72 14.10 6.24 5.34
CA TRP A 72 14.16 7.47 6.12
C TRP A 72 12.83 8.09 6.51
N ASP A 73 12.94 9.14 7.32
CA ASP A 73 11.88 10.12 7.46
C ASP A 73 11.65 10.85 6.13
N TRP A 74 10.42 11.28 6.05
CA TRP A 74 9.68 11.92 5.01
C TRP A 74 10.25 13.24 4.46
N SER A 75 11.29 13.78 5.07
CA SER A 75 11.80 15.12 4.77
C SER A 75 13.27 15.11 4.34
N SER A 76 13.49 15.74 3.18
CA SER A 76 14.75 16.13 2.50
C SER A 76 15.68 15.07 1.88
N SER A 77 15.73 15.13 0.55
CA SER A 77 16.82 14.73 -0.36
C SER A 77 17.06 13.23 -0.65
N SER A 78 16.37 12.80 -1.71
CA SER A 78 16.92 12.04 -2.85
C SER A 78 17.01 10.51 -2.82
N LYS A 79 16.39 9.76 -1.90
CA LYS A 79 16.12 8.31 -2.13
C LYS A 79 15.24 7.64 -1.07
N PRO A 80 13.92 7.52 -1.30
CA PRO A 80 13.06 7.02 -0.25
C PRO A 80 12.31 5.73 -0.55
N TYR A 81 12.22 5.23 -1.77
CA TYR A 81 11.53 3.95 -2.00
C TYR A 81 12.41 2.96 -2.72
N SER A 82 12.45 1.73 -2.22
CA SER A 82 13.11 0.60 -2.87
C SER A 82 12.06 -0.41 -3.29
N VAL A 83 12.13 -0.85 -4.54
CA VAL A 83 11.28 -1.92 -5.08
C VAL A 83 12.06 -3.22 -5.04
N TYR A 84 11.53 -4.19 -4.32
CA TYR A 84 12.01 -5.55 -4.24
C TYR A 84 11.06 -6.46 -4.99
N LYS A 85 11.58 -7.33 -5.86
CA LYS A 85 10.82 -8.44 -6.45
C LYS A 85 11.03 -9.68 -5.61
N MET A 86 9.95 -10.39 -5.36
CA MET A 86 10.00 -11.71 -4.76
C MET A 86 10.29 -12.76 -5.84
N VAL A 87 11.35 -13.53 -5.65
CA VAL A 87 11.75 -14.59 -6.58
C VAL A 87 11.23 -15.93 -6.02
N ASP A 88 10.68 -16.77 -6.90
CA ASP A 88 10.17 -18.13 -6.62
C ASP A 88 8.91 -18.23 -5.74
N LEU A 89 7.82 -17.58 -6.16
CA LEU A 89 6.47 -17.78 -5.59
C LEU A 89 5.69 -18.94 -6.23
N ALA A 90 6.24 -19.64 -7.21
CA ALA A 90 5.52 -20.72 -7.88
C ALA A 90 5.09 -21.78 -6.84
N PRO A 91 3.82 -22.22 -6.87
CA PRO A 91 3.40 -23.38 -6.12
C PRO A 91 4.24 -24.55 -6.60
N SER A 92 5.00 -25.16 -5.68
CA SER A 92 5.72 -26.38 -5.97
C SER A 92 4.69 -27.47 -6.26
N ASP A 93 4.60 -27.92 -7.51
CA ASP A 93 3.92 -29.18 -7.82
C ASP A 93 4.53 -30.28 -6.93
N ALA A 94 3.66 -31.00 -6.22
CA ALA A 94 4.00 -31.96 -5.16
C ALA A 94 4.87 -33.16 -5.61
N SER A 95 5.36 -33.18 -6.86
CA SER A 95 6.18 -34.23 -7.45
C SER A 95 7.66 -33.87 -7.64
N SER A 96 8.08 -32.65 -7.27
CA SER A 96 9.46 -32.20 -7.47
C SER A 96 10.21 -32.10 -6.14
N PRO A 97 11.34 -32.81 -5.94
CA PRO A 97 12.19 -32.58 -4.78
C PRO A 97 12.85 -31.22 -4.96
N SER A 98 12.24 -30.16 -4.40
CA SER A 98 12.76 -28.81 -4.53
C SER A 98 14.11 -28.73 -3.84
N SER A 99 15.17 -28.52 -4.64
CA SER A 99 16.44 -27.99 -4.16
C SER A 99 16.16 -26.80 -3.23
N SER A 100 16.83 -26.77 -2.08
CA SER A 100 16.76 -25.76 -1.04
C SER A 100 17.29 -24.38 -1.49
N GLY A 101 16.77 -23.85 -2.59
CA GLY A 101 17.00 -22.49 -3.04
C GLY A 101 16.30 -21.55 -2.07
N GLN A 102 17.07 -20.88 -1.20
CA GLN A 102 16.57 -19.80 -0.37
C GLN A 102 15.85 -18.78 -1.27
N LYS A 103 14.53 -18.69 -1.12
CA LYS A 103 13.73 -17.62 -1.73
C LYS A 103 14.25 -16.28 -1.22
N ARG A 104 14.47 -15.32 -2.13
CA ARG A 104 15.16 -14.05 -1.83
C ARG A 104 14.38 -12.86 -2.36
N LEU A 105 14.39 -11.77 -1.60
CA LEU A 105 13.97 -10.45 -2.09
C LEU A 105 15.10 -9.85 -2.92
N LYS A 106 14.87 -9.70 -4.22
CA LYS A 106 15.82 -9.05 -5.14
C LYS A 106 15.49 -7.56 -5.22
N LEU A 107 16.40 -6.71 -4.75
CA LEU A 107 16.31 -5.27 -4.99
C LEU A 107 16.38 -5.02 -6.50
N LEU A 108 15.32 -4.47 -7.08
CA LEU A 108 15.28 -4.13 -8.50
C LEU A 108 15.75 -2.69 -8.73
N ARG A 109 15.17 -1.76 -7.98
CA ARG A 109 15.37 -0.34 -8.23
C ARG A 109 15.08 0.49 -6.99
N ARG A 110 15.74 1.64 -6.91
CA ARG A 110 15.35 2.72 -6.01
C ARG A 110 14.59 3.77 -6.81
N LEU A 111 13.42 4.16 -6.34
CA LEU A 111 12.58 5.15 -6.97
C LEU A 111 13.13 6.53 -6.62
N GLU A 112 13.52 7.28 -7.64
CA GLU A 112 14.02 8.65 -7.53
C GLU A 112 12.84 9.62 -7.37
N THR A 113 12.19 9.58 -6.21
CA THR A 113 11.03 10.39 -5.85
C THR A 113 11.20 10.96 -4.44
N LYS A 114 10.32 11.85 -4.00
CA LYS A 114 10.30 12.29 -2.59
C LYS A 114 9.61 11.22 -1.73
N PRO A 115 9.98 11.05 -0.44
CA PRO A 115 9.41 10.00 0.41
C PRO A 115 7.94 10.23 0.75
N ASP A 116 7.38 11.30 0.21
CA ASP A 116 6.36 12.05 0.86
C ASP A 116 5.00 11.41 0.58
N GLY A 117 4.40 10.70 1.52
CA GLY A 117 2.95 10.43 1.52
C GLY A 117 2.49 9.44 0.52
N LYS A 118 3.44 8.78 -0.10
CA LYS A 118 3.19 8.06 -1.31
C LYS A 118 2.60 6.70 -0.98
N MET A 119 1.43 6.45 -1.55
CA MET A 119 0.85 5.12 -1.59
C MET A 119 1.12 4.52 -2.95
N PHE A 120 1.09 3.20 -3.04
CA PHE A 120 1.37 2.48 -4.27
C PHE A 120 0.23 1.54 -4.63
N THR A 121 -0.05 1.42 -5.93
CA THR A 121 -0.95 0.43 -6.50
C THR A 121 -0.28 -0.23 -7.71
N SER A 122 -0.77 -1.39 -8.12
CA SER A 122 -0.39 -1.99 -9.39
C SER A 122 -1.40 -1.65 -10.49
N VAL A 123 -0.91 -1.52 -11.71
CA VAL A 123 -1.70 -1.44 -12.95
C VAL A 123 -1.16 -2.49 -13.89
N ARG A 124 -2.03 -3.41 -14.32
CA ARG A 124 -1.69 -4.46 -15.28
C ARG A 124 -2.64 -4.43 -16.46
N SER A 125 -2.05 -4.43 -17.65
CA SER A 125 -2.72 -4.71 -18.91
C SER A 125 -1.84 -5.63 -19.76
N ARG A 126 -2.31 -6.02 -20.95
CA ARG A 126 -1.54 -6.88 -21.86
C ARG A 126 -0.14 -6.32 -22.13
N HIS A 127 -0.05 -5.00 -22.27
CA HIS A 127 1.18 -4.31 -22.64
C HIS A 127 1.95 -3.71 -21.44
N ARG A 128 1.34 -3.62 -20.26
CA ARG A 128 1.89 -2.86 -19.11
C ARG A 128 1.80 -3.65 -17.82
N ALA A 129 2.83 -3.52 -17.00
CA ALA A 129 2.91 -4.11 -15.66
C ALA A 129 3.65 -3.10 -14.79
N TRP A 130 2.89 -2.16 -14.23
CA TRP A 130 3.43 -0.96 -13.61
C TRP A 130 3.08 -0.89 -12.13
N ILE A 131 4.03 -0.48 -11.31
CA ILE A 131 3.79 -0.04 -9.94
C ILE A 131 3.68 1.48 -9.98
N VAL A 132 2.54 2.03 -9.56
CA VAL A 132 2.25 3.46 -9.59
C VAL A 132 2.22 3.98 -8.16
N GLY A 133 3.14 4.89 -7.85
CA GLY A 133 3.23 5.60 -6.57
C GLY A 133 2.69 7.02 -6.69
N VAL A 134 1.74 7.40 -5.84
CA VAL A 134 1.05 8.70 -5.89
C VAL A 134 0.87 9.27 -4.48
N GLY A 135 0.98 10.59 -4.34
CA GLY A 135 0.68 11.33 -3.11
C GLY A 135 1.87 12.14 -2.59
N GLY A 136 1.71 12.69 -1.39
CA GLY A 136 2.65 13.57 -0.74
C GLY A 136 2.30 15.05 -0.85
N THR A 137 3.04 15.87 -0.12
CA THR A 137 3.01 17.34 -0.07
C THR A 137 3.17 17.98 -1.44
N GLN A 138 3.80 17.30 -2.39
CA GLN A 138 3.96 17.77 -3.76
C GLN A 138 3.03 17.10 -4.76
N GLY A 139 2.25 16.10 -4.32
CA GLY A 139 1.36 15.32 -5.18
C GLY A 139 2.07 14.60 -6.32
N ASP A 140 3.35 14.25 -6.19
CA ASP A 140 4.12 13.70 -7.31
C ASP A 140 3.78 12.23 -7.61
N THR A 141 3.80 11.90 -8.90
CA THR A 141 3.56 10.54 -9.41
C THR A 141 4.87 9.91 -9.88
N VAL A 142 5.17 8.71 -9.39
CA VAL A 142 6.29 7.88 -9.87
C VAL A 142 5.76 6.54 -10.32
N ILE A 143 6.29 6.04 -11.43
CA ILE A 143 5.90 4.77 -12.01
C ILE A 143 7.15 3.92 -12.17
N PHE A 144 7.05 2.67 -11.76
CA PHE A 144 8.08 1.67 -12.02
C PHE A 144 7.55 0.65 -13.01
N ASP A 145 8.16 0.64 -14.21
CA ASP A 145 7.89 -0.35 -15.24
C ASP A 145 8.62 -1.65 -14.87
N THR A 146 7.86 -2.65 -14.44
CA THR A 146 8.44 -3.93 -13.98
C THR A 146 9.00 -4.77 -15.11
N LYS A 147 8.52 -4.61 -16.36
CA LYS A 147 9.04 -5.32 -17.53
C LYS A 147 10.35 -4.71 -18.02
N LYS A 148 10.42 -3.38 -18.03
CA LYS A 148 11.60 -2.64 -18.50
C LYS A 148 12.59 -2.29 -17.39
N ASN A 149 12.26 -2.59 -16.13
CA ASN A 149 13.01 -2.20 -14.94
C ASN A 149 13.39 -0.70 -14.93
N LYS A 150 12.42 0.16 -15.26
CA LYS A 150 12.64 1.59 -15.50
C LYS A 150 11.74 2.45 -14.62
N VAL A 151 12.30 3.53 -14.07
CA VAL A 151 11.53 4.57 -13.36
C VAL A 151 11.05 5.60 -14.37
N ILE A 152 9.77 5.96 -14.28
CA ILE A 152 9.08 6.90 -15.15
C ILE A 152 8.38 7.92 -14.24
N HIS A 153 8.53 9.21 -14.53
CA HIS A 153 7.83 10.26 -13.82
C HIS A 153 6.46 10.51 -14.44
N GLY A 154 5.41 10.50 -13.62
CA GLY A 154 4.06 10.86 -14.05
C GLY A 154 3.76 12.35 -13.80
N PRO A 155 2.57 12.82 -14.23
CA PRO A 155 2.07 14.13 -13.87
C PRO A 155 1.84 14.23 -12.35
N ASN A 156 1.91 15.45 -11.80
CA ASN A 156 1.52 15.69 -10.42
C ASN A 156 -0.01 15.72 -10.30
N LEU A 157 -0.53 15.33 -9.14
CA LEU A 157 -1.92 15.57 -8.75
C LEU A 157 -2.25 17.06 -8.82
N ASN A 158 -3.50 17.39 -9.11
CA ASN A 158 -3.99 18.76 -9.09
C ASN A 158 -4.06 19.31 -7.67
N SER A 159 -4.32 18.45 -6.68
CA SER A 159 -4.13 18.76 -5.25
C SER A 159 -3.35 17.66 -4.52
N ALA A 160 -2.41 18.09 -3.67
CA ALA A 160 -1.56 17.21 -2.89
C ALA A 160 -2.41 16.33 -1.94
N LYS A 161 -2.05 15.06 -1.76
CA LYS A 161 -2.81 14.12 -0.89
C LYS A 161 -1.88 13.36 0.01
N TRP A 162 -2.17 13.32 1.31
CA TRP A 162 -1.36 12.56 2.25
C TRP A 162 -1.86 11.14 2.37
N ARG A 163 -1.02 10.19 1.98
CA ARG A 163 -1.33 8.75 2.03
C ARG A 163 -2.68 8.44 1.36
N PRO A 164 -2.91 8.86 0.10
CA PRO A 164 -4.19 8.70 -0.57
C PRO A 164 -4.56 7.22 -0.70
N VAL A 165 -5.86 6.93 -0.78
CA VAL A 165 -6.32 5.62 -1.22
C VAL A 165 -6.22 5.55 -2.74
N LEU A 166 -5.47 4.56 -3.23
CA LEU A 166 -5.30 4.30 -4.65
C LEU A 166 -6.10 3.07 -5.07
N MET A 167 -6.86 3.22 -6.16
CA MET A 167 -7.70 2.17 -6.72
C MET A 167 -7.42 2.08 -8.21
N ALA A 168 -7.03 0.90 -8.70
CA ALA A 168 -6.82 0.66 -10.12
C ALA A 168 -8.07 0.00 -10.73
N VAL A 169 -8.55 0.55 -11.85
CA VAL A 169 -9.64 -0.03 -12.64
C VAL A 169 -9.21 -0.02 -14.10
N GLY A 170 -8.86 -1.19 -14.64
CA GLY A 170 -8.25 -1.29 -15.97
C GLY A 170 -6.94 -0.50 -16.05
N ASP A 171 -6.81 0.37 -17.06
CA ASP A 171 -5.67 1.28 -17.24
C ASP A 171 -5.82 2.63 -16.48
N LYS A 172 -6.83 2.78 -15.62
CA LYS A 172 -7.05 4.01 -14.84
C LYS A 172 -6.62 3.83 -13.38
N VAL A 173 -5.99 4.86 -12.82
CA VAL A 173 -5.66 4.96 -11.40
C VAL A 173 -6.45 6.08 -10.76
N TYR A 174 -7.24 5.75 -9.76
CA TYR A 174 -8.04 6.69 -8.99
C TYR A 174 -7.32 6.99 -7.66
N ALA A 175 -7.22 8.26 -7.31
CA ALA A 175 -6.61 8.73 -6.07
C ALA A 175 -7.65 9.50 -5.24
N MET A 176 -7.98 8.99 -4.06
CA MET A 176 -8.90 9.62 -3.11
C MET A 176 -8.16 10.03 -1.83
N SER A 177 -8.41 11.24 -1.32
CA SER A 177 -7.96 11.63 0.01
C SER A 177 -8.55 10.69 1.06
N ARG A 178 -7.69 10.06 1.86
CA ARG A 178 -8.15 9.17 2.94
C ARG A 178 -8.88 9.95 4.02
N SER A 179 -8.41 11.16 4.31
CA SER A 179 -8.97 12.08 5.29
C SER A 179 -9.06 13.47 4.66
N PRO A 180 -10.13 13.75 3.90
CA PRO A 180 -10.36 15.07 3.29
C PRO A 180 -10.19 16.23 4.28
N SER A 181 -9.58 17.31 3.82
CA SER A 181 -9.37 18.57 4.54
C SER A 181 -10.12 19.71 3.84
N TRP A 182 -10.74 20.58 4.62
CA TRP A 182 -11.49 21.76 4.14
C TRP A 182 -10.71 23.07 4.27
N VAL A 183 -9.47 23.02 4.77
CA VAL A 183 -8.74 24.24 5.17
C VAL A 183 -7.29 24.29 4.70
N LEU A 184 -6.63 23.15 4.58
CA LEU A 184 -5.19 23.10 4.35
C LEU A 184 -4.82 21.92 3.45
N GLU A 185 -3.75 22.13 2.66
CA GLU A 185 -3.00 21.08 1.99
C GLU A 185 -2.03 20.38 2.96
N PRO A 186 -1.71 19.09 2.76
CA PRO A 186 -2.31 18.17 1.78
C PRO A 186 -3.75 17.78 2.13
N ASP A 187 -4.45 17.16 1.17
CA ASP A 187 -5.85 16.72 1.24
C ASP A 187 -6.88 17.85 1.16
N PHE A 188 -6.50 19.02 0.66
CA PHE A 188 -7.47 20.03 0.24
C PHE A 188 -8.17 19.57 -1.05
N PRO A 189 -9.32 20.14 -1.44
CA PRO A 189 -9.92 19.78 -2.72
C PRO A 189 -9.05 20.10 -3.93
N PRO A 190 -9.19 19.35 -5.03
CA PRO A 190 -10.10 18.20 -5.23
C PRO A 190 -9.69 16.97 -4.40
N TRP A 191 -10.64 16.30 -3.74
CA TRP A 191 -10.33 15.11 -2.93
C TRP A 191 -10.29 13.82 -3.73
N PHE A 192 -10.79 13.82 -4.96
CA PHE A 192 -10.85 12.64 -5.80
C PHE A 192 -10.43 12.98 -7.23
N GLU A 193 -9.44 12.24 -7.74
CA GLU A 193 -8.86 12.45 -9.06
C GLU A 193 -8.61 11.11 -9.75
N VAL A 194 -8.53 11.12 -11.09
CA VAL A 194 -8.18 9.95 -11.90
C VAL A 194 -7.07 10.27 -12.88
N LEU A 195 -6.16 9.30 -13.05
CA LEU A 195 -5.14 9.28 -14.07
C LEU A 195 -5.46 8.15 -15.05
N ASP A 196 -5.82 8.51 -16.28
CA ASP A 196 -6.03 7.54 -17.36
C ASP A 196 -4.70 7.26 -18.07
N LEU A 197 -4.21 6.01 -17.97
CA LEU A 197 -2.96 5.59 -18.59
C LEU A 197 -3.17 4.93 -19.96
N SER A 198 -4.40 4.75 -20.43
CA SER A 198 -4.69 4.00 -21.67
C SER A 198 -3.93 4.56 -22.89
N GLN A 199 -3.85 5.88 -23.00
CA GLN A 199 -3.13 6.59 -24.07
C GLN A 199 -1.74 7.10 -23.67
N ALA A 200 -1.31 6.86 -22.42
CA ALA A 200 -0.06 7.40 -21.93
C ALA A 200 1.15 6.81 -22.68
N LYS A 201 2.10 7.65 -23.06
CA LYS A 201 3.33 7.27 -23.77
C LYS A 201 4.55 7.53 -22.89
N VAL A 202 5.49 6.60 -22.88
CA VAL A 202 6.75 6.77 -22.15
C VAL A 202 7.76 7.42 -23.08
N VAL A 203 8.13 8.66 -22.77
CA VAL A 203 9.17 9.41 -23.49
C VAL A 203 10.43 9.46 -22.63
N THR A 204 11.60 9.50 -23.28
CA THR A 204 12.90 9.62 -22.61
C THR A 204 13.63 10.82 -23.16
N ALA A 205 13.92 11.80 -22.30
CA ALA A 205 14.72 12.97 -22.65
C ALA A 205 15.75 13.23 -21.54
N ALA A 206 16.97 13.62 -21.92
CA ALA A 206 18.07 13.92 -20.99
C ALA A 206 18.29 12.83 -19.91
N GLY A 207 18.15 11.55 -20.29
CA GLY A 207 18.35 10.41 -19.39
C GLY A 207 17.22 10.16 -18.39
N ARG A 208 16.13 10.94 -18.42
CA ARG A 208 14.94 10.75 -17.56
C ARG A 208 13.76 10.29 -18.41
N SER A 209 12.94 9.42 -17.84
CA SER A 209 11.67 9.02 -18.45
C SER A 209 10.49 9.68 -17.78
N TYR A 210 9.52 10.09 -18.59
CA TYR A 210 8.27 10.67 -18.13
C TYR A 210 7.11 10.20 -19.00
N LEU A 211 5.89 10.39 -18.52
CA LEU A 211 4.67 10.14 -19.27
C LEU A 211 4.23 11.38 -20.05
N GLU A 212 3.82 11.17 -21.29
CA GLU A 212 3.11 12.14 -22.11
C GLU A 212 1.70 11.65 -22.46
N GLY A 213 0.79 12.59 -22.75
CA GLY A 213 -0.57 12.28 -23.19
C GLY A 213 -1.52 11.86 -22.06
N CYS A 214 -1.17 12.16 -20.81
CA CYS A 214 -2.02 11.93 -19.64
C CYS A 214 -1.85 13.04 -18.60
N SER A 215 -2.90 13.33 -17.87
CA SER A 215 -2.92 14.24 -16.72
C SER A 215 -3.87 13.68 -15.66
N TRP A 216 -3.75 14.18 -14.43
CA TRP A 216 -4.78 13.95 -13.43
C TRP A 216 -6.01 14.80 -13.77
N ILE A 217 -7.18 14.19 -13.63
CA ILE A 217 -8.48 14.80 -13.90
C ILE A 217 -9.29 14.76 -12.60
N ASP A 218 -9.82 15.91 -12.23
CA ASP A 218 -10.68 16.06 -11.06
C ASP A 218 -11.98 15.29 -11.26
N LEU A 219 -12.40 14.55 -10.24
CA LEU A 219 -13.66 13.84 -10.22
C LEU A 219 -14.59 14.44 -9.16
N LEU A 220 -15.89 14.24 -9.40
CA LEU A 220 -16.90 14.54 -8.39
C LEU A 220 -16.65 13.70 -7.14
N ASN A 221 -16.78 14.33 -5.98
CA ASN A 221 -16.72 13.62 -4.70
C ASN A 221 -18.01 12.83 -4.46
N PRO A 222 -17.98 11.77 -3.64
CA PRO A 222 -19.21 11.13 -3.18
C PRO A 222 -20.19 12.17 -2.62
N PRO A 223 -21.48 12.16 -3.04
CA PRO A 223 -22.45 13.20 -2.65
C PRO A 223 -22.67 13.35 -1.14
N CYS A 224 -22.27 12.35 -0.34
CA CYS A 224 -22.32 12.43 1.11
C CYS A 224 -21.25 13.33 1.75
N ILE A 225 -20.15 13.60 1.05
CA ILE A 225 -19.09 14.46 1.57
C ILE A 225 -19.53 15.92 1.34
N PRO A 226 -19.68 16.72 2.40
CA PRO A 226 -20.14 18.10 2.26
C PRO A 226 -19.06 18.93 1.57
N TRP A 227 -19.35 19.36 0.33
CA TRP A 227 -18.48 20.28 -0.41
C TRP A 227 -18.56 21.71 0.14
N ALA A 228 -19.77 22.23 0.28
CA ALA A 228 -20.03 23.59 0.76
C ALA A 228 -20.40 23.54 2.25
N LEU A 229 -19.49 24.02 3.10
CA LEU A 229 -19.73 24.17 4.53
C LEU A 229 -20.41 25.52 4.82
N THR A 230 -21.35 25.54 5.76
CA THR A 230 -21.89 26.79 6.29
C THR A 230 -20.87 27.48 7.20
N PRO A 231 -20.97 28.80 7.44
CA PRO A 231 -20.10 29.47 8.42
C PRO A 231 -20.09 28.81 9.80
N THR A 232 -21.20 28.20 10.21
CA THR A 232 -21.29 27.44 11.46
C THR A 232 -20.49 26.15 11.41
N ASP A 233 -20.50 25.43 10.28
CA ASP A 233 -19.73 24.19 10.13
C ASP A 233 -18.21 24.44 10.20
N TYR A 234 -17.75 25.64 9.83
CA TYR A 234 -16.34 26.02 10.01
C TYR A 234 -15.91 26.14 11.48
N THR A 235 -16.86 26.27 12.43
CA THR A 235 -16.53 26.25 13.87
C THR A 235 -16.17 24.85 14.35
N MET A 236 -16.65 23.80 13.67
CA MET A 236 -16.38 22.40 13.98
C MET A 236 -16.37 21.57 12.70
N LEU A 237 -15.21 21.56 12.03
CA LEU A 237 -15.05 20.86 10.76
C LEU A 237 -15.38 19.36 10.86
N PRO A 238 -16.04 18.79 9.84
CA PRO A 238 -16.37 17.37 9.84
C PRO A 238 -15.10 16.51 9.72
N THR A 239 -14.87 15.61 10.68
CA THR A 239 -13.83 14.58 10.54
C THR A 239 -14.34 13.41 9.70
N VAL A 240 -14.03 13.43 8.41
CA VAL A 240 -14.38 12.38 7.44
C VAL A 240 -13.16 11.51 7.16
N ILE A 241 -13.30 10.20 7.29
CA ILE A 241 -12.24 9.23 7.00
C ILE A 241 -12.82 8.13 6.13
N LEU A 242 -12.19 7.85 5.00
CA LEU A 242 -12.48 6.68 4.17
C LEU A 242 -12.00 5.43 4.92
N VAL A 243 -12.93 4.59 5.37
CA VAL A 243 -12.63 3.42 6.22
C VAL A 243 -12.58 2.11 5.44
N SER A 244 -13.36 2.02 4.36
CA SER A 244 -13.50 0.77 3.60
C SER A 244 -13.70 1.07 2.12
N TYR A 245 -13.07 0.29 1.25
CA TYR A 245 -13.25 0.41 -0.19
C TYR A 245 -13.00 -0.93 -0.90
N VAL A 246 -13.60 -1.09 -2.08
CA VAL A 246 -13.38 -2.25 -2.96
C VAL A 246 -13.64 -1.88 -4.41
N VAL A 247 -12.89 -2.48 -5.33
CA VAL A 247 -13.14 -2.41 -6.77
C VAL A 247 -13.87 -3.69 -7.18
N VAL A 248 -15.08 -3.57 -7.73
CA VAL A 248 -15.89 -4.69 -8.22
C VAL A 248 -16.19 -4.45 -9.70
N ALA A 249 -15.50 -5.18 -10.57
CA ALA A 249 -15.54 -4.95 -12.02
C ALA A 249 -15.23 -3.47 -12.36
N ASN A 250 -16.24 -2.71 -12.83
CA ASN A 250 -16.12 -1.29 -13.20
C ASN A 250 -16.74 -0.35 -12.14
N TYR A 251 -16.84 -0.81 -10.90
CA TYR A 251 -17.39 0.00 -9.82
C TYR A 251 -16.38 0.14 -8.68
N ILE A 252 -16.26 1.35 -8.18
CA ILE A 252 -15.49 1.65 -6.96
C ILE A 252 -16.49 1.87 -5.84
N LEU A 253 -16.49 0.98 -4.84
CA LEU A 253 -17.35 1.10 -3.67
C LEU A 253 -16.55 1.68 -2.51
N VAL A 254 -17.16 2.61 -1.78
CA VAL A 254 -16.55 3.29 -0.64
C VAL A 254 -17.52 3.40 0.54
N SER A 255 -16.96 3.38 1.74
CA SER A 255 -17.65 3.71 2.99
C SER A 255 -16.77 4.57 3.89
N PHE A 256 -17.40 5.50 4.58
CA PHE A 256 -16.74 6.45 5.48
C PHE A 256 -16.96 6.09 6.96
N ASN A 257 -16.20 6.73 7.85
CA ASN A 257 -16.38 6.59 9.29
C ASN A 257 -17.78 7.03 9.77
N LYS A 258 -18.42 7.93 9.03
CA LYS A 258 -19.81 8.37 9.24
C LYS A 258 -20.81 7.30 8.77
N GLN A 259 -22.00 7.27 9.38
CA GLN A 259 -23.08 6.35 9.00
C GLN A 259 -23.83 6.83 7.76
N TRP A 260 -23.10 7.06 6.66
CA TRP A 260 -23.68 7.50 5.39
C TRP A 260 -24.07 6.34 4.46
N GLY A 261 -23.64 5.13 4.81
CA GLY A 261 -23.84 3.93 3.99
C GLY A 261 -22.69 3.68 3.02
N THR A 262 -23.00 2.97 1.93
CA THR A 262 -22.04 2.61 0.88
C THR A 262 -22.40 3.33 -0.41
N TYR A 263 -21.39 3.93 -1.03
CA TYR A 263 -21.51 4.61 -2.32
C TYR A 263 -20.69 3.85 -3.36
N ALA A 264 -21.22 3.72 -4.57
CA ALA A 264 -20.56 3.13 -5.73
C ALA A 264 -20.36 4.19 -6.81
N LEU A 265 -19.15 4.31 -7.33
CA LEU A 265 -18.85 5.07 -8.53
C LEU A 265 -18.91 4.14 -9.74
N ASP A 266 -19.73 4.45 -10.74
CA ASP A 266 -19.67 3.76 -12.05
C ASP A 266 -18.55 4.36 -12.90
N THR A 267 -17.52 3.57 -13.20
CA THR A 267 -16.35 4.03 -13.97
C THR A 267 -16.49 3.82 -15.48
N ARG A 268 -17.61 3.27 -15.97
CA ARG A 268 -17.83 2.97 -17.40
C ARG A 268 -18.22 4.20 -18.19
N ALA A 269 -18.96 5.11 -17.57
CA ALA A 269 -19.38 6.34 -18.20
C ALA A 269 -18.17 7.25 -18.48
N ASN A 270 -18.28 8.07 -19.53
CA ASN A 270 -17.28 9.12 -19.81
C ASN A 270 -17.21 10.12 -18.64
N GLU A 271 -18.33 10.35 -17.97
CA GLU A 271 -18.44 11.10 -16.73
C GLU A 271 -18.86 10.13 -15.61
N PRO A 272 -17.94 9.77 -14.70
CA PRO A 272 -18.25 8.85 -13.60
C PRO A 272 -19.36 9.38 -12.68
N GLU A 273 -20.36 8.55 -12.41
CA GLU A 273 -21.51 8.91 -11.56
C GLU A 273 -21.47 8.15 -10.23
N TRP A 274 -21.86 8.82 -9.14
CA TRP A 274 -21.99 8.23 -7.82
C TRP A 274 -23.42 7.80 -7.53
N HIS A 275 -23.57 6.57 -7.04
CA HIS A 275 -24.83 6.01 -6.58
C HIS A 275 -24.72 5.57 -5.13
N LYS A 276 -25.70 5.92 -4.30
CA LYS A 276 -25.84 5.29 -2.98
C LYS A 276 -26.45 3.91 -3.17
N VAL A 277 -25.74 2.87 -2.73
CA VAL A 277 -26.11 1.47 -3.01
C VAL A 277 -26.51 0.66 -1.76
N ASP A 278 -26.19 1.17 -0.57
CA ASP A 278 -26.61 0.60 0.71
C ASP A 278 -26.62 1.71 1.78
N ASP A 279 -27.48 1.58 2.78
CA ASP A 279 -27.50 2.43 3.99
C ASP A 279 -26.48 1.97 5.03
N ARG A 280 -25.99 0.74 4.92
CA ARG A 280 -24.93 0.18 5.75
C ARG A 280 -23.56 0.40 5.12
N ARG A 281 -22.54 0.45 5.97
CA ARG A 281 -21.14 0.47 5.52
C ARG A 281 -20.74 -0.92 5.03
N LEU A 282 -19.73 -0.96 4.17
CA LEU A 282 -19.05 -2.19 3.80
C LEU A 282 -18.61 -2.97 5.05
N PRO A 283 -18.79 -4.29 5.11
CA PRO A 283 -18.59 -5.10 6.31
C PRO A 283 -17.12 -5.50 6.54
N PHE A 284 -16.17 -4.71 6.06
CA PHE A 284 -14.73 -4.93 6.21
C PHE A 284 -14.00 -3.60 6.42
N PHE A 285 -12.76 -3.64 6.89
CA PHE A 285 -11.90 -2.48 7.10
C PHE A 285 -10.78 -2.43 6.07
N GLY A 286 -10.46 -1.25 5.55
CA GLY A 286 -9.44 -1.06 4.53
C GLY A 286 -9.91 -1.49 3.15
N CYS A 287 -9.07 -2.19 2.39
CA CYS A 287 -9.46 -2.74 1.10
C CYS A 287 -9.97 -4.18 1.24
N ALA A 288 -10.96 -4.53 0.42
CA ALA A 288 -11.15 -5.93 0.04
C ALA A 288 -10.53 -6.15 -1.35
N THR A 289 -9.76 -7.22 -1.52
CA THR A 289 -9.08 -7.56 -2.78
C THR A 289 -9.76 -8.75 -3.43
N GLN A 290 -10.00 -8.69 -4.73
CA GLN A 290 -10.59 -9.78 -5.48
C GLN A 290 -9.66 -10.99 -5.52
N HIS A 291 -10.23 -12.17 -5.25
CA HIS A 291 -9.57 -13.47 -5.28
C HIS A 291 -10.48 -14.45 -6.02
N GLY A 292 -10.31 -14.57 -7.34
CA GLY A 292 -11.25 -15.32 -8.18
C GLY A 292 -12.68 -14.73 -8.14
N SER A 293 -13.64 -15.53 -7.68
CA SER A 293 -15.06 -15.17 -7.54
C SER A 293 -15.41 -14.50 -6.21
N ILE A 294 -14.49 -14.49 -5.25
CA ILE A 294 -14.67 -13.93 -3.92
C ILE A 294 -13.76 -12.71 -3.71
N PHE A 295 -13.96 -12.02 -2.59
CA PHE A 295 -13.13 -10.93 -2.12
C PHE A 295 -12.61 -11.27 -0.72
N LEU A 296 -11.34 -10.98 -0.47
CA LEU A 296 -10.72 -11.13 0.85
C LEU A 296 -10.54 -9.74 1.46
N GLY A 297 -10.94 -9.57 2.72
CA GLY A 297 -10.84 -8.29 3.43
C GLY A 297 -10.79 -8.51 4.94
N LEU A 298 -10.26 -7.54 5.69
CA LEU A 298 -10.22 -7.63 7.14
C LEU A 298 -11.63 -7.38 7.70
N SER A 299 -12.16 -8.30 8.51
CA SER A 299 -13.49 -8.14 9.15
C SER A 299 -13.60 -6.89 10.02
N GLN A 300 -12.50 -6.50 10.65
CA GLN A 300 -12.35 -5.28 11.41
C GLN A 300 -10.91 -4.80 11.32
N LYS A 301 -10.64 -3.59 11.85
CA LYS A 301 -9.27 -3.08 11.93
C LYS A 301 -8.39 -4.06 12.70
N ASP A 302 -7.30 -4.50 12.07
CA ASP A 302 -6.35 -5.48 12.61
C ASP A 302 -7.00 -6.85 12.98
N GLY A 303 -8.19 -7.14 12.43
CA GLY A 303 -8.92 -8.40 12.63
C GLY A 303 -8.51 -9.51 11.66
N PRO A 304 -9.12 -10.70 11.76
CA PRO A 304 -8.86 -11.79 10.83
C PRO A 304 -9.35 -11.45 9.43
N ILE A 305 -8.72 -12.06 8.43
CA ILE A 305 -9.23 -12.04 7.04
C ILE A 305 -10.59 -12.75 7.01
N SER A 306 -11.51 -12.22 6.24
CA SER A 306 -12.78 -12.86 5.94
C SER A 306 -13.03 -12.83 4.44
N ALA A 307 -13.89 -13.73 3.99
CA ALA A 307 -14.25 -13.85 2.59
C ALA A 307 -15.65 -13.28 2.35
N TYR A 308 -15.80 -12.60 1.22
CA TYR A 308 -17.02 -11.92 0.83
C TYR A 308 -17.36 -12.25 -0.62
N ARG A 309 -18.63 -12.52 -0.92
CA ARG A 309 -19.16 -12.38 -2.28
C ARG A 309 -19.79 -11.01 -2.41
N ILE A 310 -19.23 -10.18 -3.29
CA ILE A 310 -19.68 -8.82 -3.52
C ILE A 310 -20.17 -8.75 -4.96
N HIS A 311 -21.46 -8.46 -5.11
CA HIS A 311 -22.10 -8.32 -6.42
C HIS A 311 -22.81 -6.99 -6.51
N ILE A 312 -22.64 -6.33 -7.66
CA ILE A 312 -23.33 -5.10 -8.01
C ILE A 312 -24.05 -5.32 -9.34
N ALA A 313 -25.34 -5.02 -9.38
CA ALA A 313 -26.17 -5.19 -10.56
C ALA A 313 -27.10 -3.98 -10.73
N PRO A 314 -27.52 -3.65 -11.96
CA PRO A 314 -28.65 -2.75 -12.17
C PRO A 314 -29.88 -3.28 -11.43
N SER A 315 -30.62 -2.39 -10.81
CA SER A 315 -31.91 -2.69 -10.19
C SER A 315 -33.00 -2.73 -11.25
N ASP A 316 -34.03 -3.57 -11.04
CA ASP A 316 -35.22 -3.63 -11.89
C ASP A 316 -36.05 -2.32 -11.84
N LYS A 317 -35.72 -1.41 -10.91
CA LYS A 317 -36.37 -0.12 -10.71
C LYS A 317 -35.46 1.03 -11.16
N GLY A 318 -35.49 1.36 -12.46
CA GLY A 318 -34.80 2.53 -13.02
C GLY A 318 -33.26 2.43 -13.02
N ASN A 319 -32.57 3.57 -13.03
CA ASN A 319 -31.08 3.65 -13.04
C ASN A 319 -30.41 3.32 -11.69
N ALA A 320 -31.13 2.71 -10.73
CA ALA A 320 -30.57 2.40 -9.42
C ALA A 320 -29.66 1.16 -9.49
N LEU A 321 -28.60 1.14 -8.67
CA LEU A 321 -27.73 -0.02 -8.51
C LEU A 321 -28.09 -0.79 -7.24
N ARG A 322 -28.08 -2.12 -7.31
CA ARG A 322 -28.30 -3.02 -6.18
C ARG A 322 -26.98 -3.66 -5.77
N LEU A 323 -26.60 -3.45 -4.51
CA LEU A 323 -25.47 -4.13 -3.87
C LEU A 323 -25.96 -5.37 -3.12
N SER A 324 -25.27 -6.49 -3.30
CA SER A 324 -25.43 -7.70 -2.50
C SER A 324 -24.08 -8.13 -1.95
N ILE A 325 -23.98 -8.26 -0.63
CA ILE A 325 -22.78 -8.75 0.05
C ILE A 325 -23.15 -9.95 0.91
N ALA A 326 -22.53 -11.08 0.63
CA ALA A 326 -22.61 -12.26 1.49
C ALA A 326 -21.25 -12.46 2.17
N VAL A 327 -21.24 -12.51 3.51
CA VAL A 327 -20.07 -12.93 4.27
C VAL A 327 -20.03 -14.45 4.24
N LEU A 328 -18.89 -14.99 3.82
CA LEU A 328 -18.67 -16.43 3.72
C LEU A 328 -17.91 -16.91 4.95
N PRO A 329 -18.34 -18.01 5.60
CA PRO A 329 -17.59 -18.58 6.70
C PRO A 329 -16.21 -19.03 6.21
N VAL A 330 -15.18 -18.66 6.97
CA VAL A 330 -13.79 -19.02 6.68
C VAL A 330 -13.32 -19.97 7.78
N LYS A 331 -12.84 -21.15 7.37
CA LYS A 331 -12.23 -22.13 8.26
C LYS A 331 -10.73 -22.13 8.05
N TYR A 332 -9.99 -21.64 9.04
CA TYR A 332 -8.55 -21.75 9.07
C TYR A 332 -8.17 -23.16 9.54
N MET A 333 -7.36 -23.85 8.72
CA MET A 333 -6.91 -25.21 9.05
C MET A 333 -5.82 -25.23 10.13
N GLU A 334 -5.14 -24.11 10.32
CA GLU A 334 -4.07 -23.96 11.31
C GLU A 334 -4.43 -22.84 12.29
N HIS A 335 -3.91 -21.64 12.05
CA HIS A 335 -4.13 -20.46 12.88
C HIS A 335 -4.90 -19.40 12.08
N GLU A 336 -5.69 -18.59 12.79
CA GLU A 336 -6.29 -17.42 12.18
C GLU A 336 -5.22 -16.51 11.60
N VAL A 337 -5.46 -16.06 10.37
CA VAL A 337 -4.56 -15.12 9.72
C VAL A 337 -4.85 -13.74 10.25
N HIS A 338 -4.16 -13.36 11.33
CA HIS A 338 -3.98 -11.97 11.72
C HIS A 338 -3.01 -11.32 10.75
N ALA A 339 -3.47 -11.10 9.52
CA ALA A 339 -2.75 -10.24 8.61
C ALA A 339 -2.77 -8.84 9.24
N GLY A 340 -1.59 -8.26 9.43
CA GLY A 340 -1.50 -6.80 9.46
C GLY A 340 -2.05 -6.22 8.14
N PRO A 341 -1.89 -4.92 7.88
CA PRO A 341 -2.53 -4.25 6.75
C PRO A 341 -2.08 -4.70 5.34
N CYS A 342 -1.25 -5.74 5.21
CA CYS A 342 -0.57 -6.12 3.98
C CYS A 342 -0.85 -7.59 3.61
N PHE A 343 -1.91 -7.82 2.84
CA PHE A 343 -2.08 -9.07 2.10
C PHE A 343 -2.36 -8.76 0.62
N SER A 344 -2.05 -9.69 -0.27
CA SER A 344 -2.30 -9.54 -1.70
C SER A 344 -2.67 -10.88 -2.34
N SER A 345 -3.57 -10.85 -3.31
CA SER A 345 -3.90 -12.01 -4.13
C SER A 345 -2.73 -12.32 -5.06
N LEU A 346 -2.28 -13.57 -5.09
CA LEU A 346 -1.30 -14.02 -6.08
C LEU A 346 -2.04 -14.47 -7.33
N ASP A 347 -2.89 -15.48 -7.16
CA ASP A 347 -3.75 -15.98 -8.23
C ASP A 347 -5.18 -16.20 -7.70
N ASN A 348 -5.98 -17.02 -8.37
CA ASN A 348 -7.38 -17.30 -8.00
C ASN A 348 -7.54 -18.32 -6.86
N LYS A 349 -6.44 -18.93 -6.40
CA LYS A 349 -6.40 -19.98 -5.37
C LYS A 349 -5.41 -19.68 -4.25
N CYS A 350 -4.44 -18.80 -4.48
CA CYS A 350 -3.40 -18.44 -3.52
C CYS A 350 -3.39 -16.95 -3.22
N PHE A 351 -3.29 -16.61 -1.94
CA PHE A 351 -2.97 -15.26 -1.49
C PHE A 351 -1.79 -15.32 -0.55
N CYS A 352 -1.19 -14.16 -0.28
CA CYS A 352 -0.13 -14.08 0.70
C CYS A 352 -0.36 -12.94 1.68
N SER A 353 0.00 -13.20 2.92
CA SER A 353 0.03 -12.23 4.01
C SER A 353 1.47 -11.88 4.32
N LEU A 354 1.71 -10.62 4.64
CA LEU A 354 3.01 -10.09 4.94
C LEU A 354 2.95 -9.43 6.32
N SER A 355 3.71 -9.99 7.26
CA SER A 355 3.97 -9.36 8.54
C SER A 355 5.39 -8.77 8.56
N LEU A 356 5.49 -7.61 9.18
CA LEU A 356 6.72 -6.82 9.21
C LEU A 356 7.08 -6.55 10.66
N SER A 357 8.34 -6.79 11.01
CA SER A 357 8.91 -6.35 12.27
C SER A 357 10.22 -5.62 12.03
N LEU A 358 10.41 -4.54 12.79
CA LEU A 358 11.58 -3.69 12.68
C LEU A 358 12.61 -4.18 13.69
N ASP A 359 13.87 -4.28 13.26
CA ASP A 359 14.95 -4.67 14.16
C ASP A 359 15.22 -3.55 15.16
N SER A 360 14.91 -3.80 16.43
CA SER A 360 15.09 -2.87 17.54
C SER A 360 16.55 -2.76 18.01
N HIS A 361 17.51 -3.43 17.37
CA HIS A 361 18.91 -3.43 17.77
C HIS A 361 19.81 -2.75 16.74
N SER A 362 19.25 -2.28 15.63
CA SER A 362 20.02 -1.72 14.53
C SER A 362 19.36 -0.46 14.01
N PHE A 363 19.89 0.70 14.39
CA PHE A 363 19.35 2.00 13.99
C PHE A 363 20.38 2.84 13.24
N THR A 364 19.86 3.84 12.54
CA THR A 364 20.62 4.95 11.98
C THR A 364 19.92 6.25 12.33
N LEU A 365 20.72 7.27 12.64
CA LEU A 365 20.20 8.61 12.88
C LEU A 365 19.99 9.32 11.54
N ASN A 366 18.82 9.92 11.33
CA ASN A 366 18.61 10.84 10.23
C ASN A 366 19.34 12.16 10.57
N PRO A 367 20.32 12.61 9.77
CA PRO A 367 21.04 13.84 10.06
C PRO A 367 20.12 15.07 10.07
N ASP A 368 19.04 15.05 9.27
CA ASP A 368 18.14 16.18 9.09
C ASP A 368 17.07 16.22 10.20
N SER A 369 16.28 15.14 10.34
CA SER A 369 15.18 15.10 11.33
C SER A 369 15.65 14.75 12.75
N ARG A 370 16.88 14.24 12.91
CA ARG A 370 17.44 13.71 14.18
C ARG A 370 16.64 12.54 14.76
N GLU A 371 15.82 11.88 13.94
CA GLU A 371 15.08 10.68 14.33
C GLU A 371 15.86 9.40 14.05
N LEU A 372 15.59 8.35 14.85
CA LEU A 372 16.22 7.04 14.71
C LEU A 372 15.35 6.13 13.83
N PHE A 373 15.97 5.57 12.80
CA PHE A 373 15.32 4.64 11.89
C PHE A 373 15.97 3.26 11.90
N PRO A 374 15.20 2.17 11.97
CA PRO A 374 15.72 0.82 11.95
C PRO A 374 16.40 0.51 10.62
N ARG A 375 17.61 -0.05 10.64
CA ARG A 375 18.38 -0.43 9.43
C ARG A 375 17.96 -1.77 8.84
N LYS A 376 17.19 -2.56 9.58
CA LYS A 376 16.79 -3.91 9.21
C LYS A 376 15.30 -4.08 9.44
N VAL A 377 14.65 -4.72 8.47
CA VAL A 377 13.26 -5.14 8.56
C VAL A 377 13.23 -6.63 8.34
N HIS A 378 12.57 -7.32 9.27
CA HIS A 378 12.21 -8.72 9.14
C HIS A 378 10.84 -8.79 8.47
N VAL A 379 10.78 -9.59 7.40
CA VAL A 379 9.60 -9.73 6.57
C VAL A 379 9.21 -11.20 6.64
N ASN A 380 8.12 -11.50 7.33
CA ASN A 380 7.56 -12.85 7.35
C ASN A 380 6.41 -12.89 6.34
N LEU A 381 6.64 -13.65 5.27
CA LEU A 381 5.65 -13.88 4.25
C LEU A 381 5.05 -15.26 4.45
N THR A 382 3.73 -15.33 4.52
CA THR A 382 3.01 -16.59 4.53
C THR A 382 2.12 -16.66 3.30
N THR A 383 2.26 -17.74 2.53
CA THR A 383 1.39 -18.02 1.38
C THR A 383 0.32 -19.00 1.82
N TYR A 384 -0.93 -18.69 1.50
CA TYR A 384 -2.10 -19.48 1.83
C TYR A 384 -2.77 -19.95 0.55
N GLN A 385 -3.28 -21.18 0.59
CA GLN A 385 -4.17 -21.70 -0.42
C GLN A 385 -5.61 -21.62 0.09
N ILE A 386 -6.50 -21.25 -0.83
CA ILE A 386 -7.93 -21.21 -0.64
C ILE A 386 -8.55 -22.33 -1.44
N GLU A 387 -9.34 -23.14 -0.76
CA GLU A 387 -10.26 -24.07 -1.39
C GLU A 387 -11.66 -23.47 -1.26
N ASP A 388 -12.20 -23.01 -2.40
CA ASP A 388 -13.60 -22.62 -2.53
C ASP A 388 -14.38 -23.83 -3.06
N PRO A 389 -15.18 -24.50 -2.22
CA PRO A 389 -15.92 -25.69 -2.66
C PRO A 389 -16.93 -25.36 -3.75
N SER A 390 -17.39 -24.11 -3.87
CA SER A 390 -18.32 -23.69 -4.94
C SER A 390 -17.72 -23.68 -6.35
N LEU A 391 -16.39 -23.80 -6.47
CA LEU A 391 -15.69 -24.02 -7.74
C LEU A 391 -15.56 -25.51 -8.10
N VAL A 392 -15.90 -26.42 -7.18
CA VAL A 392 -15.74 -27.89 -7.32
C VAL A 392 -17.10 -28.59 -7.52
N VAL A 393 -18.23 -27.94 -7.22
CA VAL A 393 -19.55 -28.58 -7.26
C VAL A 393 -19.94 -28.93 -8.71
N ASN A 394 -19.89 -30.23 -9.01
CA ASN A 394 -20.63 -30.84 -10.11
C ASN A 394 -22.13 -30.59 -9.88
N PRO A 395 -22.93 -30.24 -10.90
CA PRO A 395 -24.33 -29.83 -10.72
C PRO A 395 -25.23 -30.89 -10.03
N GLU A 396 -24.78 -32.14 -9.92
CA GLU A 396 -25.51 -33.23 -9.25
C GLU A 396 -25.32 -33.27 -7.71
N GLU A 397 -24.30 -32.62 -7.13
CA GLU A 397 -24.04 -32.61 -5.68
C GLU A 397 -24.67 -31.41 -4.94
N ALA A 398 -25.34 -30.50 -5.65
CA ALA A 398 -25.96 -29.29 -5.09
C ALA A 398 -27.21 -29.56 -4.20
N LEU A 399 -27.53 -30.83 -3.90
CA LEU A 399 -28.72 -31.26 -3.16
C LEU A 399 -28.51 -31.37 -1.63
N LEU A 400 -27.31 -31.12 -1.12
CA LEU A 400 -27.06 -31.04 0.32
C LEU A 400 -26.88 -29.57 0.71
N ASP A 401 -27.72 -29.09 1.62
CA ASP A 401 -27.83 -27.72 2.16
C ASP A 401 -26.60 -27.30 3.03
N VAL A 402 -25.42 -27.82 2.71
CA VAL A 402 -24.17 -27.49 3.38
C VAL A 402 -23.66 -26.20 2.76
N LYS A 403 -23.74 -25.09 3.50
CA LYS A 403 -23.00 -23.87 3.14
C LYS A 403 -21.51 -24.22 3.08
N PRO A 404 -20.86 -24.15 1.92
CA PRO A 404 -19.46 -24.51 1.83
C PRO A 404 -18.62 -23.48 2.58
N ASP A 405 -17.92 -23.93 3.61
CA ASP A 405 -16.90 -23.14 4.29
C ASP A 405 -15.71 -22.93 3.35
N ILE A 406 -15.19 -21.70 3.29
CA ILE A 406 -13.94 -21.44 2.59
C ILE A 406 -12.81 -21.95 3.49
N ALA A 407 -12.11 -22.98 3.02
CA ALA A 407 -10.96 -23.53 3.72
C ALA A 407 -9.69 -22.73 3.35
N VAL A 408 -8.95 -22.31 4.38
CA VAL A 408 -7.67 -21.62 4.22
C VAL A 408 -6.58 -22.46 4.88
N SER A 409 -5.61 -22.89 4.08
CA SER A 409 -4.45 -23.66 4.54
C SER A 409 -3.15 -22.90 4.28
N SER A 410 -2.23 -22.93 5.24
CA SER A 410 -0.87 -22.40 5.04
C SER A 410 -0.10 -23.34 4.13
N GLN A 411 0.57 -22.80 3.12
CA GLN A 411 1.37 -23.59 2.18
C GLN A 411 2.87 -23.39 2.40
N SER A 412 3.28 -22.16 2.71
CA SER A 412 4.67 -21.87 3.04
C SER A 412 4.78 -20.63 3.89
N GLU A 413 5.72 -20.66 4.82
CA GLU A 413 6.16 -19.52 5.59
C GLU A 413 7.63 -19.22 5.26
N GLN A 414 7.94 -17.94 5.07
CA GLN A 414 9.26 -17.47 4.67
C GLN A 414 9.66 -16.29 5.53
N ALA A 415 10.73 -16.47 6.30
CA ALA A 415 11.40 -15.40 7.01
C ALA A 415 12.47 -14.76 6.12
N LEU A 416 12.22 -13.53 5.70
CA LEU A 416 13.08 -12.73 4.84
C LEU A 416 13.63 -11.55 5.63
N LYS A 417 14.76 -11.01 5.17
CA LYS A 417 15.38 -9.84 5.78
C LYS A 417 15.79 -8.86 4.70
N ILE A 418 15.36 -7.62 4.87
CA ILE A 418 15.91 -6.49 4.13
C ILE A 418 16.73 -5.64 5.07
N ALA A 419 17.91 -5.24 4.61
CA ALA A 419 18.82 -4.41 5.35
C ALA A 419 19.29 -3.25 4.47
N SER A 420 19.57 -2.12 5.11
CA SER A 420 20.15 -0.97 4.44
C SER A 420 21.29 -0.44 5.31
N SER A 421 22.48 -0.40 4.71
CA SER A 421 23.71 0.02 5.38
C SER A 421 23.78 1.54 5.57
N LYS A 422 23.11 2.29 4.70
CA LYS A 422 23.19 3.77 4.66
C LYS A 422 21.96 4.45 5.25
N HIS A 423 20.81 3.79 5.21
CA HIS A 423 19.50 4.43 5.38
C HIS A 423 18.59 3.55 6.23
N GLY A 424 17.87 4.11 7.19
CA GLY A 424 16.88 3.32 7.94
C GLY A 424 15.56 3.19 7.18
N PHE A 425 14.67 2.34 7.64
CA PHE A 425 13.35 2.11 7.05
C PHE A 425 12.27 2.84 7.84
N SER A 426 11.28 3.38 7.14
CA SER A 426 10.12 3.99 7.79
C SER A 426 9.16 2.90 8.30
N PRO A 427 8.69 2.98 9.55
CA PRO A 427 7.72 2.02 10.11
C PRO A 427 6.35 2.04 9.42
N PHE A 428 6.01 3.10 8.69
CA PHE A 428 4.63 3.36 8.26
C PHE A 428 4.40 3.26 6.75
N ALA A 429 5.41 2.87 5.97
CA ALA A 429 5.37 2.97 4.51
C ALA A 429 5.96 1.74 3.81
N PHE A 430 5.20 0.66 3.84
CA PHE A 430 5.40 -0.52 3.01
C PHE A 430 4.15 -0.74 2.14
N ALA A 431 4.35 -1.08 0.88
CA ALA A 431 3.28 -1.53 0.00
C ALA A 431 3.67 -2.89 -0.57
N PHE A 432 2.72 -3.83 -0.51
CA PHE A 432 2.90 -5.16 -1.06
C PHE A 432 1.89 -5.36 -2.18
N LEU A 433 2.40 -5.65 -3.37
CA LEU A 433 1.65 -5.58 -4.62
C LEU A 433 1.85 -6.86 -5.41
N SER A 434 0.77 -7.38 -5.99
CA SER A 434 0.83 -8.44 -7.00
C SER A 434 0.58 -7.82 -8.37
N ILE A 435 1.37 -8.24 -9.37
CA ILE A 435 1.24 -7.82 -10.76
C ILE A 435 1.16 -9.03 -11.66
#